data_AF-A0A2S8R7Z4-F1
#
_entry.id   AF-A0A2S8R7Z4-F1
#
_cell.length_a   1.000
_cell.length_b   1.000
_cell.length_c   1.000
_cell.angle_alpha   90.00
_cell.angle_beta   90.00
_cell.angle_gamma   90.00
#
_symmetry.space_group_name_H-M   'P 1'
#
loop_
_entity.id
_entity.type
_entity.pdbx_description
1 polymer ?
#
loop_
_entity_poly.entity_id
_entity_poly.type
_entity_poly.pdbx_seq_one_letter_code
_entity_poly.pdbx_strand_id
1 'polypeptide(L)'
;MKKKLCSAILMSFLCVFLCVLNSHAQVQTEEGMEQKEEVYTSVISENLTLSGNFVVEGNLLIRGGNVNLNGHNLIVEGTLRHVDGSLRINGGTLEVKGNYYIETIKGGQSDGALVMSKDFDTVKVFGDFVMNSAMGSGYNVFSAGVMEVKGNFIQKGSGSSENFVAKSNHKLKLNGGDLIITANIDLNGHTLVAKGNLWHTEGRISVNNGNLIVYGSYYIESFEGGQVDAKLAMLNEKDYVQVFGDFVMHSISDNGSILRAGTLEVKGDFYQRNERNNSNAVRNFEANGTHRVRLSGDKVQTVVFIDYPNSMFNILEITKSLETGYLFRNEAQVWKVLETEEKSILYGDLNNDGVINSVDASMLKRYIIGIIDEFPSENGLVAADLNGDGKINSVDSSLMTRYILGIIEEFPVK
;
A
#
# COMPACT_ATOMS: atom_id res chain seq x y z
N MET A 1 -2.97 -72.17 -7.46
CA MET A 1 -1.95 -71.30 -8.11
C MET A 1 -2.62 -70.04 -8.60
N LYS A 2 -2.20 -68.87 -8.08
CA LYS A 2 -2.37 -67.50 -8.63
C LYS A 2 -3.82 -66.98 -8.76
N LYS A 3 -4.18 -65.72 -8.50
CA LYS A 3 -3.54 -64.50 -7.95
C LYS A 3 -4.72 -63.53 -7.73
N LYS A 4 -4.90 -62.97 -6.52
CA LYS A 4 -4.67 -61.54 -6.22
C LYS A 4 -4.99 -60.59 -7.39
N LEU A 5 -6.15 -59.92 -7.36
CA LEU A 5 -6.31 -58.51 -7.74
C LEU A 5 -7.74 -58.02 -7.41
N CYS A 6 -7.94 -57.41 -6.24
CA CYS A 6 -8.91 -56.32 -5.98
C CYS A 6 -9.00 -56.07 -4.46
N SER A 7 -7.99 -55.42 -3.89
CA SER A 7 -8.05 -54.94 -2.50
C SER A 7 -7.23 -53.66 -2.28
N ALA A 8 -6.92 -52.90 -3.34
CA ALA A 8 -6.05 -51.72 -3.23
C ALA A 8 -6.68 -50.40 -3.68
N ILE A 9 -7.95 -50.39 -4.12
CA ILE A 9 -8.58 -49.16 -4.66
C ILE A 9 -9.63 -48.57 -3.69
N LEU A 10 -10.06 -49.31 -2.65
CA LEU A 10 -11.07 -48.81 -1.69
C LEU A 10 -10.48 -48.18 -0.42
N MET A 11 -9.16 -48.14 -0.27
CA MET A 11 -8.51 -47.74 0.99
C MET A 11 -7.90 -46.32 0.95
N SER A 12 -7.82 -45.69 -0.23
CA SER A 12 -7.32 -44.31 -0.40
C SER A 12 -8.38 -43.23 -0.25
N PHE A 13 -9.67 -43.55 -0.46
CA PHE A 13 -10.77 -42.60 -0.25
C PHE A 13 -11.31 -42.58 1.19
N LEU A 14 -11.11 -43.66 1.96
CA LEU A 14 -11.63 -43.79 3.32
C LEU A 14 -10.77 -43.08 4.38
N CYS A 15 -9.49 -42.80 4.08
CA CYS A 15 -8.55 -42.27 5.05
C CYS A 15 -8.68 -40.75 5.28
N VAL A 16 -9.18 -39.99 4.30
CA VAL A 16 -9.42 -38.54 4.44
C VAL A 16 -10.70 -38.27 5.24
N PHE A 17 -11.72 -39.14 5.12
CA PHE A 17 -13.01 -38.99 5.78
C PHE A 17 -12.97 -39.32 7.29
N LEU A 18 -11.98 -40.12 7.75
CA LEU A 18 -11.86 -40.50 9.17
C LEU A 18 -11.13 -39.48 10.06
N CYS A 19 -10.43 -38.49 9.49
CA CYS A 19 -9.69 -37.48 10.27
C CYS A 19 -10.50 -36.22 10.61
N VAL A 20 -11.69 -36.06 10.01
CA VAL A 20 -12.59 -34.92 10.24
C VAL A 20 -13.83 -35.43 10.95
N LEU A 21 -13.86 -35.30 12.28
CA LEU A 21 -15.04 -35.64 13.07
C LEU A 21 -15.97 -34.42 13.13
N ASN A 22 -17.26 -34.61 12.83
CA ASN A 22 -18.31 -33.67 13.22
C ASN A 22 -18.38 -33.68 14.75
N SER A 23 -17.82 -32.67 15.41
CA SER A 23 -17.96 -32.51 16.86
C SER A 23 -18.39 -31.09 17.21
N HIS A 24 -19.53 -30.97 17.89
CA HIS A 24 -19.96 -29.72 18.52
C HIS A 24 -19.05 -29.49 19.75
N ALA A 25 -18.09 -28.58 19.64
CA ALA A 25 -17.34 -28.13 20.81
C ALA A 25 -18.20 -27.10 21.55
N GLN A 26 -18.84 -27.50 22.65
CA GLN A 26 -19.62 -26.59 23.50
C GLN A 26 -18.75 -26.03 24.64
N VAL A 27 -18.87 -24.73 24.88
CA VAL A 27 -18.26 -24.04 26.02
C VAL A 27 -19.36 -23.70 27.02
N GLN A 28 -19.22 -24.12 28.28
CA GLN A 28 -20.16 -23.78 29.36
C GLN A 28 -20.08 -22.28 29.71
N THR A 29 -21.25 -21.65 29.85
CA THR A 29 -21.46 -20.20 30.02
C THR A 29 -21.52 -19.77 31.49
N GLU A 30 -20.93 -18.61 31.81
CA GLU A 30 -21.44 -17.70 32.85
C GLU A 30 -22.30 -16.61 32.18
N GLU A 31 -23.37 -16.20 32.84
CA GLU A 31 -24.47 -15.39 32.30
C GLU A 31 -24.06 -13.96 31.87
N GLY A 32 -24.54 -13.50 30.70
CA GLY A 32 -24.71 -12.06 30.46
C GLY A 32 -24.17 -11.42 29.18
N MET A 33 -23.63 -12.16 28.20
CA MET A 33 -23.39 -11.63 26.85
C MET A 33 -23.76 -12.67 25.80
N GLU A 34 -24.66 -12.33 24.89
CA GLU A 34 -25.03 -13.16 23.74
C GLU A 34 -23.87 -13.14 22.72
N GLN A 35 -22.79 -13.88 23.02
CA GLN A 35 -21.74 -14.15 22.04
C GLN A 35 -22.28 -15.20 21.07
N LYS A 36 -22.36 -14.88 19.78
CA LYS A 36 -22.63 -15.86 18.73
C LYS A 36 -21.59 -16.99 18.84
N GLU A 37 -22.02 -18.18 19.24
CA GLU A 37 -21.18 -19.37 19.33
C GLU A 37 -20.67 -19.69 17.90
N GLU A 38 -19.35 -19.61 17.67
CA GLU A 38 -18.76 -20.04 16.40
C GLU A 38 -18.86 -21.57 16.30
N VAL A 39 -19.77 -22.06 15.45
CA VAL A 39 -19.93 -23.50 15.22
C VAL A 39 -18.88 -23.97 14.20
N TYR A 40 -18.09 -24.97 14.59
CA TYR A 40 -17.11 -25.63 13.72
C TYR A 40 -17.69 -26.92 13.14
N THR A 41 -17.96 -26.92 11.84
CA THR A 41 -18.51 -28.09 11.14
C THR A 41 -17.47 -29.18 10.92
N SER A 42 -16.19 -28.83 10.99
CA SER A 42 -15.08 -29.78 10.78
C SER A 42 -13.97 -29.54 11.79
N VAL A 43 -13.46 -30.61 12.40
CA VAL A 43 -12.35 -30.56 13.36
C VAL A 43 -11.23 -31.51 12.93
N ILE A 44 -10.01 -30.99 12.84
CA ILE A 44 -8.78 -31.77 12.67
C ILE A 44 -8.03 -31.76 14.00
N SER A 45 -7.76 -32.95 14.55
CA SER A 45 -6.97 -33.12 15.77
C SER A 45 -5.80 -34.09 15.63
N GLU A 46 -5.63 -34.68 14.46
CA GLU A 46 -4.62 -35.70 14.17
C GLU A 46 -3.89 -35.37 12.87
N ASN A 47 -2.81 -36.09 12.58
CA ASN A 47 -2.05 -35.90 11.34
C ASN A 47 -2.93 -36.14 10.09
N LEU A 48 -2.91 -35.19 9.17
CA LEU A 48 -3.66 -35.25 7.91
C LEU A 48 -2.72 -34.91 6.76
N THR A 49 -2.57 -35.80 5.78
CA THR A 49 -1.94 -35.48 4.50
C THR A 49 -2.98 -35.59 3.40
N LEU A 50 -3.18 -34.51 2.65
CA LEU A 50 -4.14 -34.53 1.55
C LEU A 50 -3.61 -35.42 0.42
N SER A 51 -4.51 -36.24 -0.12
CA SER A 51 -4.30 -37.06 -1.33
C SER A 51 -5.03 -36.49 -2.56
N GLY A 52 -5.73 -35.38 -2.38
CA GLY A 52 -6.50 -34.67 -3.39
C GLY A 52 -7.02 -33.34 -2.82
N ASN A 53 -7.62 -32.52 -3.67
CA ASN A 53 -8.24 -31.27 -3.24
C ASN A 53 -9.40 -31.55 -2.27
N PHE A 54 -9.55 -30.71 -1.25
CA PHE A 54 -10.55 -30.87 -0.20
C PHE A 54 -11.27 -29.54 0.07
N VAL A 55 -12.59 -29.61 0.24
CA VAL A 55 -13.44 -28.46 0.55
C VAL A 55 -14.12 -28.72 1.89
N VAL A 56 -14.03 -27.77 2.80
CA VAL A 56 -14.78 -27.73 4.05
C VAL A 56 -15.95 -26.78 3.89
N GLU A 57 -17.15 -27.36 3.87
CA GLU A 57 -18.41 -26.61 3.86
C GLU A 57 -18.67 -26.07 5.28
N GLY A 58 -18.21 -24.85 5.54
CA GLY A 58 -18.34 -24.15 6.82
C GLY A 58 -17.00 -23.88 7.51
N ASN A 59 -17.04 -23.76 8.85
CA ASN A 59 -15.87 -23.40 9.64
C ASN A 59 -15.00 -24.64 9.96
N LEU A 60 -13.69 -24.47 9.86
CA LEU A 60 -12.69 -25.50 10.16
C LEU A 60 -11.93 -25.16 11.45
N LEU A 61 -11.86 -26.11 12.39
CA LEU A 61 -11.01 -26.04 13.58
C LEU A 61 -9.83 -27.01 13.43
N ILE A 62 -8.60 -26.49 13.46
CA ILE A 62 -7.38 -27.29 13.63
C ILE A 62 -6.95 -27.16 15.09
N ARG A 63 -7.02 -28.26 15.83
CA ARG A 63 -6.67 -28.32 17.27
C ARG A 63 -5.56 -29.30 17.60
N GLY A 64 -4.76 -29.68 16.60
CA GLY A 64 -3.66 -30.61 16.74
C GLY A 64 -3.28 -31.29 15.42
N GLY A 65 -2.18 -32.02 15.45
CA GLY A 65 -1.67 -32.80 14.32
C GLY A 65 -0.85 -31.99 13.30
N ASN A 66 -0.29 -32.71 12.33
CA ASN A 66 0.41 -32.14 11.18
C ASN A 66 -0.49 -32.22 9.95
N VAL A 67 -1.09 -31.10 9.56
CA VAL A 67 -1.86 -30.97 8.33
C VAL A 67 -0.91 -30.61 7.18
N ASN A 68 -0.83 -31.45 6.16
CA ASN A 68 0.03 -31.28 5.00
C ASN A 68 -0.82 -31.28 3.73
N LEU A 69 -0.86 -30.15 3.01
CA LEU A 69 -1.65 -30.06 1.78
C LEU A 69 -1.02 -30.81 0.61
N ASN A 70 0.29 -31.09 0.65
CA ASN A 70 0.98 -31.98 -0.27
C ASN A 70 0.69 -31.69 -1.76
N GLY A 71 0.74 -30.41 -2.16
CA GLY A 71 0.47 -29.98 -3.53
C GLY A 71 -1.01 -29.81 -3.90
N HIS A 72 -1.93 -30.06 -2.97
CA HIS A 72 -3.38 -29.95 -3.19
C HIS A 72 -3.99 -28.67 -2.60
N ASN A 73 -5.25 -28.43 -2.95
CA ASN A 73 -6.01 -27.29 -2.45
C ASN A 73 -6.84 -27.69 -1.22
N LEU A 74 -6.78 -26.89 -0.17
CA LEU A 74 -7.74 -26.90 0.93
C LEU A 74 -8.56 -25.61 0.85
N ILE A 75 -9.86 -25.74 0.60
CA ILE A 75 -10.80 -24.62 0.58
C ILE A 75 -11.66 -24.70 1.84
N VAL A 76 -11.71 -23.63 2.62
CA VAL A 76 -12.59 -23.48 3.78
C VAL A 76 -13.60 -22.40 3.43
N GLU A 77 -14.87 -22.79 3.25
CA GLU A 77 -15.94 -21.86 2.85
C GLU A 77 -16.35 -20.91 3.99
N GLY A 78 -15.97 -21.21 5.24
CA GLY A 78 -16.14 -20.35 6.39
C GLY A 78 -14.83 -19.85 6.99
N THR A 79 -14.84 -19.69 8.31
CA THR A 79 -13.68 -19.32 9.14
C THR A 79 -12.79 -20.54 9.39
N LEU A 80 -11.48 -20.34 9.29
CA LEU A 80 -10.48 -21.28 9.77
C LEU A 80 -9.95 -20.82 11.13
N ARG A 81 -10.06 -21.65 12.16
CA ARG A 81 -9.39 -21.45 13.45
C ARG A 81 -8.34 -22.52 13.69
N HIS A 82 -7.13 -22.11 14.00
CA HIS A 82 -5.95 -22.95 14.17
C HIS A 82 -5.38 -22.72 15.57
N VAL A 83 -5.81 -23.56 16.51
CA VAL A 83 -5.51 -23.40 17.94
C VAL A 83 -4.26 -24.18 18.38
N ASP A 84 -3.90 -25.24 17.65
CA ASP A 84 -2.73 -26.10 17.90
C ASP A 84 -2.39 -26.90 16.63
N GLY A 85 -1.19 -27.48 16.57
CA GLY A 85 -0.69 -28.27 15.45
C GLY A 85 0.06 -27.43 14.41
N SER A 86 0.35 -28.04 13.26
CA SER A 86 0.98 -27.33 12.14
C SER A 86 0.23 -27.53 10.83
N LEU A 87 0.11 -26.46 10.05
CA LEU A 87 -0.44 -26.45 8.70
C LEU A 87 0.68 -26.15 7.71
N ARG A 88 1.07 -27.16 6.94
CA ARG A 88 2.08 -27.10 5.89
C ARG A 88 1.42 -27.01 4.53
N ILE A 89 1.66 -25.92 3.81
CA ILE A 89 1.10 -25.71 2.47
C ILE A 89 1.79 -26.62 1.44
N ASN A 90 3.12 -26.76 1.51
CA ASN A 90 3.89 -27.79 0.81
C ASN A 90 3.52 -27.99 -0.68
N GLY A 91 3.61 -26.92 -1.46
CA GLY A 91 3.28 -26.81 -2.88
C GLY A 91 1.80 -26.63 -3.19
N GLY A 92 0.93 -26.62 -2.17
CA GLY A 92 -0.53 -26.53 -2.31
C GLY A 92 -1.08 -25.11 -2.19
N THR A 93 -2.41 -25.02 -2.11
CA THR A 93 -3.13 -23.76 -1.86
C THR A 93 -4.08 -23.90 -0.68
N LEU A 94 -4.00 -23.01 0.29
CA LEU A 94 -5.05 -22.79 1.28
C LEU A 94 -5.90 -21.59 0.86
N GLU A 95 -7.21 -21.78 0.75
CA GLU A 95 -8.16 -20.70 0.49
C GLU A 95 -9.21 -20.66 1.60
N VAL A 96 -9.25 -19.57 2.36
CA VAL A 96 -10.22 -19.34 3.44
C VAL A 96 -11.15 -18.22 3.01
N LYS A 97 -12.43 -18.53 2.84
CA LYS A 97 -13.45 -17.57 2.40
C LYS A 97 -13.89 -16.62 3.51
N GLY A 98 -13.81 -17.06 4.77
CA GLY A 98 -14.00 -16.22 5.95
C GLY A 98 -12.68 -15.71 6.52
N ASN A 99 -12.62 -15.65 7.85
CA ASN A 99 -11.44 -15.22 8.60
C ASN A 99 -10.50 -16.40 8.87
N TYR A 100 -9.21 -16.12 9.03
CA TYR A 100 -8.22 -17.11 9.44
C TYR A 100 -7.56 -16.68 10.76
N TYR A 101 -7.92 -17.36 11.85
CA TYR A 101 -7.38 -17.14 13.18
C TYR A 101 -6.36 -18.22 13.55
N ILE A 102 -5.10 -17.84 13.75
CA ILE A 102 -4.12 -18.63 14.49
C ILE A 102 -4.17 -18.14 15.93
N GLU A 103 -5.25 -18.52 16.62
CA GLU A 103 -5.67 -18.00 17.91
C GLU A 103 -6.69 -18.95 18.55
N THR A 104 -6.70 -19.08 19.88
CA THR A 104 -7.71 -19.90 20.59
C THR A 104 -9.12 -19.38 20.36
N ILE A 105 -10.13 -20.22 20.64
CA ILE A 105 -11.55 -19.86 20.53
C ILE A 105 -11.90 -18.64 21.39
N LYS A 106 -11.22 -18.46 22.54
CA LYS A 106 -11.42 -17.33 23.45
C LYS A 106 -10.63 -16.07 23.09
N GLY A 107 -9.93 -16.05 21.95
CA GLY A 107 -9.11 -14.91 21.52
C GLY A 107 -7.73 -14.82 22.18
N GLY A 108 -7.33 -15.84 22.94
CA GLY A 108 -5.99 -15.96 23.55
C GLY A 108 -4.99 -16.69 22.65
N GLN A 109 -3.73 -16.74 23.09
CA GLN A 109 -2.61 -17.32 22.34
C GLN A 109 -2.85 -18.80 22.01
N SER A 110 -2.46 -19.19 20.79
CA SER A 110 -2.51 -20.57 20.29
C SER A 110 -1.11 -21.16 20.11
N ASP A 111 -1.01 -22.49 20.02
CA ASP A 111 0.23 -23.19 19.62
C ASP A 111 0.25 -23.56 18.12
N GLY A 112 -0.75 -23.07 17.36
CA GLY A 112 -0.86 -23.30 15.92
C GLY A 112 0.31 -22.69 15.14
N ALA A 113 0.84 -23.44 14.17
CA ALA A 113 1.97 -23.01 13.33
C ALA A 113 1.67 -23.10 11.83
N LEU A 114 1.88 -22.02 11.08
CA LEU A 114 1.71 -21.99 9.62
C LEU A 114 3.07 -22.05 8.91
N VAL A 115 3.18 -22.93 7.91
CA VAL A 115 4.43 -23.20 7.18
C VAL A 115 4.23 -23.00 5.68
N MET A 116 4.87 -21.95 5.16
CA MET A 116 5.03 -21.60 3.75
C MET A 116 6.53 -21.54 3.40
N SER A 117 7.02 -22.57 2.70
CA SER A 117 8.45 -22.80 2.41
C SER A 117 8.75 -23.15 0.96
N LYS A 118 7.73 -23.29 0.11
CA LYS A 118 7.89 -23.55 -1.33
C LYS A 118 7.40 -22.35 -2.13
N ASP A 119 8.02 -22.11 -3.29
CA ASP A 119 7.65 -20.97 -4.16
C ASP A 119 6.20 -21.03 -4.65
N PHE A 120 5.62 -22.23 -4.76
CA PHE A 120 4.23 -22.45 -5.16
C PHE A 120 3.23 -22.42 -3.98
N ASP A 121 3.71 -22.29 -2.74
CA ASP A 121 2.81 -22.19 -1.58
C ASP A 121 1.92 -20.97 -1.72
N THR A 122 0.61 -21.17 -1.66
CA THR A 122 -0.36 -20.09 -1.74
C THR A 122 -1.31 -20.12 -0.54
N VAL A 123 -1.49 -18.99 0.12
CA VAL A 123 -2.53 -18.79 1.15
C VAL A 123 -3.37 -17.59 0.74
N LYS A 124 -4.69 -17.76 0.69
CA LYS A 124 -5.65 -16.68 0.42
C LYS A 124 -6.66 -16.60 1.55
N VAL A 125 -6.79 -15.43 2.16
CA VAL A 125 -7.77 -15.15 3.22
C VAL A 125 -8.66 -14.01 2.73
N PHE A 126 -9.95 -14.30 2.55
CA PHE A 126 -10.93 -13.32 2.06
C PHE A 126 -11.47 -12.41 3.16
N GLY A 127 -11.40 -12.84 4.42
CA GLY A 127 -11.62 -12.01 5.59
C GLY A 127 -10.32 -11.59 6.28
N ASP A 128 -10.39 -11.46 7.60
CA ASP A 128 -9.28 -11.06 8.46
C ASP A 128 -8.32 -12.22 8.72
N PHE A 129 -7.02 -11.92 8.78
CA PHE A 129 -5.99 -12.84 9.26
C PHE A 129 -5.44 -12.36 10.60
N VAL A 130 -5.53 -13.22 11.62
CA VAL A 130 -4.98 -12.94 12.95
C VAL A 130 -3.91 -13.98 13.29
N MET A 131 -2.70 -13.52 13.54
CA MET A 131 -1.60 -14.33 14.06
C MET A 131 -1.40 -14.03 15.55
N ASN A 132 -1.83 -14.95 16.40
CA ASN A 132 -1.59 -14.94 17.86
C ASN A 132 -1.00 -16.29 18.29
N SER A 133 0.01 -16.75 17.55
CA SER A 133 0.75 -17.96 17.88
C SER A 133 1.79 -17.68 18.96
N ALA A 134 1.90 -18.56 19.95
CA ALA A 134 3.00 -18.60 20.91
C ALA A 134 4.28 -19.16 20.30
N MET A 135 4.20 -19.79 19.13
CA MET A 135 5.33 -20.35 18.42
C MET A 135 6.08 -19.26 17.64
N GLY A 136 7.40 -19.21 17.78
CA GLY A 136 8.25 -18.23 17.08
C GLY A 136 8.64 -18.64 15.65
N SER A 137 9.61 -17.91 15.08
CA SER A 137 10.03 -18.03 13.68
C SER A 137 10.70 -19.37 13.27
N GLY A 138 10.97 -20.27 14.23
CA GLY A 138 11.43 -21.63 13.98
C GLY A 138 10.32 -22.63 13.61
N TYR A 139 9.06 -22.29 13.92
CA TYR A 139 7.88 -23.13 13.65
C TYR A 139 6.94 -22.47 12.65
N ASN A 140 6.71 -21.16 12.83
CA ASN A 140 6.06 -20.33 11.83
C ASN A 140 7.08 -19.97 10.75
N VAL A 141 6.94 -20.56 9.58
CA VAL A 141 7.92 -20.42 8.49
C VAL A 141 7.28 -19.71 7.31
N PHE A 142 7.75 -18.51 7.00
CA PHE A 142 7.32 -17.71 5.85
C PHE A 142 8.53 -17.37 4.98
N SER A 143 9.06 -18.37 4.28
CA SER A 143 10.31 -18.25 3.51
C SER A 143 10.13 -18.20 1.99
N ALA A 144 8.98 -18.65 1.49
CA ALA A 144 8.61 -18.59 0.09
C ALA A 144 7.08 -18.55 -0.06
N GLY A 145 6.61 -18.49 -1.31
CA GLY A 145 5.18 -18.49 -1.62
C GLY A 145 4.51 -17.12 -1.44
N VAL A 146 3.20 -17.09 -1.69
CA VAL A 146 2.38 -15.87 -1.66
C VAL A 146 1.24 -16.03 -0.67
N MET A 147 1.18 -15.15 0.32
CA MET A 147 0.02 -14.97 1.18
C MET A 147 -0.75 -13.72 0.77
N GLU A 148 -2.04 -13.85 0.51
CA GLU A 148 -2.94 -12.74 0.17
C GLU A 148 -4.03 -12.63 1.23
N VAL A 149 -4.19 -11.43 1.80
CA VAL A 149 -5.23 -11.12 2.80
C VAL A 149 -6.08 -9.97 2.28
N LYS A 150 -7.40 -10.18 2.22
CA LYS A 150 -8.40 -9.19 1.78
C LYS A 150 -9.06 -8.45 2.94
N GLY A 151 -8.98 -8.94 4.16
CA GLY A 151 -9.38 -8.22 5.37
C GLY A 151 -8.18 -7.59 6.09
N ASN A 152 -8.32 -7.43 7.40
CA ASN A 152 -7.27 -6.93 8.29
C ASN A 152 -6.18 -7.99 8.48
N PHE A 153 -4.92 -7.58 8.50
CA PHE A 153 -3.80 -8.41 8.93
C PHE A 153 -3.38 -7.97 10.33
N ILE A 154 -3.53 -8.85 11.33
CA ILE A 154 -3.29 -8.52 12.74
C ILE A 154 -2.25 -9.50 13.30
N GLN A 155 -1.10 -8.99 13.72
CA GLN A 155 -0.09 -9.76 14.43
C GLN A 155 -0.11 -9.39 15.91
N LYS A 156 -0.49 -10.33 16.79
CA LYS A 156 -0.50 -10.15 18.24
C LYS A 156 0.80 -10.71 18.83
N GLY A 157 1.54 -9.88 19.58
CA GLY A 157 2.84 -10.24 20.15
C GLY A 157 2.80 -10.94 21.51
N SER A 158 1.63 -11.37 22.00
CA SER A 158 1.46 -11.84 23.39
C SER A 158 2.31 -13.05 23.78
N GLY A 159 2.67 -13.93 22.81
CA GLY A 159 3.47 -15.15 23.07
C GLY A 159 4.86 -15.14 22.45
N SER A 160 4.93 -14.79 21.18
CA SER A 160 6.18 -14.52 20.50
C SER A 160 5.98 -13.32 19.59
N SER A 161 6.84 -12.30 19.73
CA SER A 161 6.89 -11.17 18.80
C SER A 161 7.36 -11.59 17.40
N GLU A 162 7.92 -12.79 17.25
CA GLU A 162 8.39 -13.35 15.98
C GLU A 162 7.42 -14.40 15.39
N ASN A 163 6.15 -14.36 15.74
CA ASN A 163 5.17 -15.34 15.25
C ASN A 163 4.80 -15.17 13.76
N PHE A 164 4.97 -13.98 13.18
CA PHE A 164 4.99 -13.77 11.74
C PHE A 164 6.26 -13.00 11.35
N VAL A 165 7.17 -13.68 10.64
CA VAL A 165 8.38 -13.06 10.10
C VAL A 165 8.56 -13.53 8.67
N ALA A 166 8.12 -12.72 7.71
CA ALA A 166 8.37 -12.93 6.30
C ALA A 166 9.88 -12.80 6.01
N LYS A 167 10.45 -13.79 5.33
CA LYS A 167 11.88 -13.84 4.98
C LYS A 167 12.05 -14.34 3.54
N SER A 168 13.26 -14.14 3.01
CA SER A 168 13.66 -14.66 1.69
C SER A 168 12.69 -14.23 0.58
N ASN A 169 12.04 -15.18 -0.10
CA ASN A 169 11.19 -14.89 -1.26
C ASN A 169 9.69 -14.86 -0.93
N HIS A 170 9.32 -14.94 0.35
CA HIS A 170 7.91 -14.87 0.75
C HIS A 170 7.30 -13.51 0.38
N LYS A 171 6.06 -13.53 -0.12
CA LYS A 171 5.33 -12.32 -0.49
C LYS A 171 4.00 -12.24 0.26
N LEU A 172 3.85 -11.20 1.08
CA LEU A 172 2.57 -10.83 1.69
C LEU A 172 1.89 -9.76 0.82
N LYS A 173 0.66 -10.05 0.37
CA LYS A 173 -0.21 -9.13 -0.37
C LYS A 173 -1.37 -8.71 0.52
N LEU A 174 -1.31 -7.48 1.02
CA LEU A 174 -2.42 -6.86 1.75
C LEU A 174 -3.32 -6.16 0.74
N ASN A 175 -4.37 -6.87 0.32
CA ASN A 175 -5.32 -6.43 -0.69
C ASN A 175 -6.69 -6.09 -0.07
N GLY A 176 -6.71 -5.83 1.23
CA GLY A 176 -7.87 -5.27 1.93
C GLY A 176 -8.00 -3.77 1.79
N GLY A 177 -8.91 -3.19 2.57
CA GLY A 177 -9.20 -1.75 2.59
C GLY A 177 -8.06 -0.93 3.18
N ASP A 178 -8.30 -0.32 4.33
CA ASP A 178 -7.32 0.51 5.02
C ASP A 178 -6.21 -0.36 5.66
N LEU A 179 -4.96 0.12 5.61
CA LEU A 179 -3.83 -0.48 6.28
C LEU A 179 -3.61 0.23 7.63
N ILE A 180 -3.47 -0.52 8.71
CA ILE A 180 -3.20 0.03 10.04
C ILE A 180 -1.81 -0.42 10.49
N ILE A 181 -0.94 0.52 10.85
CA ILE A 181 0.41 0.27 11.33
C ILE A 181 0.54 0.81 12.76
N THR A 182 0.77 -0.11 13.70
CA THR A 182 1.00 0.16 15.13
C THR A 182 2.39 -0.30 15.59
N ALA A 183 3.29 -0.58 14.66
CA ALA A 183 4.58 -1.20 14.95
C ALA A 183 5.68 -0.66 14.03
N ASN A 184 6.94 -0.95 14.37
CA ASN A 184 8.07 -0.60 13.52
C ASN A 184 8.06 -1.44 12.24
N ILE A 185 8.17 -0.77 11.09
CA ILE A 185 8.35 -1.38 9.79
C ILE A 185 9.61 -0.81 9.14
N ASP A 186 10.48 -1.67 8.64
CA ASP A 186 11.59 -1.30 7.76
C ASP A 186 11.31 -1.88 6.37
N LEU A 187 11.18 -1.01 5.37
CA LEU A 187 10.93 -1.44 4.00
C LEU A 187 12.20 -1.99 3.33
N ASN A 188 13.39 -1.60 3.78
CA ASN A 188 14.69 -2.14 3.37
C ASN A 188 14.82 -2.38 1.85
N GLY A 189 14.50 -1.37 1.04
CA GLY A 189 14.58 -1.43 -0.42
C GLY A 189 13.36 -2.00 -1.13
N HIS A 190 12.32 -2.42 -0.40
CA HIS A 190 11.10 -3.00 -0.95
C HIS A 190 9.93 -2.01 -0.99
N THR A 191 8.84 -2.43 -1.65
CA THR A 191 7.63 -1.63 -1.80
C THR A 191 6.53 -2.16 -0.87
N LEU A 192 5.98 -1.28 -0.04
CA LEU A 192 4.73 -1.51 0.69
C LEU A 192 3.60 -0.72 0.01
N VAL A 193 2.47 -1.38 -0.24
CA VAL A 193 1.30 -0.76 -0.89
C VAL A 193 0.10 -0.84 0.05
N ALA A 194 -0.48 0.29 0.41
CA ALA A 194 -1.80 0.42 1.02
C ALA A 194 -2.82 0.75 -0.08
N LYS A 195 -3.81 -0.12 -0.28
CA LYS A 195 -4.84 0.06 -1.33
C LYS A 195 -5.98 1.00 -0.89
N GLY A 196 -6.27 1.07 0.40
CA GLY A 196 -7.09 2.12 1.01
C GLY A 196 -6.24 3.20 1.68
N ASN A 197 -6.75 3.75 2.77
CA ASN A 197 -6.00 4.67 3.61
C ASN A 197 -4.89 3.94 4.37
N LEU A 198 -3.87 4.67 4.79
CA LEU A 198 -2.88 4.18 5.74
C LEU A 198 -3.05 4.93 7.06
N TRP A 199 -3.38 4.20 8.13
CA TRP A 199 -3.44 4.68 9.50
C TRP A 199 -2.17 4.24 10.24
N HIS A 200 -1.25 5.17 10.43
CA HIS A 200 -0.01 4.95 11.15
C HIS A 200 -0.14 5.59 12.52
N THR A 201 -0.58 4.78 13.48
CA THR A 201 -0.99 5.24 14.81
C THR A 201 0.10 5.04 15.87
N GLU A 202 1.07 4.15 15.63
CA GLU A 202 2.24 3.97 16.50
C GLU A 202 3.45 3.46 15.70
N GLY A 203 4.64 3.61 16.29
CA GLY A 203 5.87 3.02 15.78
C GLY A 203 6.55 3.85 14.70
N ARG A 204 7.48 3.23 13.98
CA ARG A 204 8.29 3.88 12.94
C ARG A 204 8.19 3.12 11.63
N ILE A 205 7.81 3.80 10.56
CA ILE A 205 8.02 3.32 9.19
C ILE A 205 9.33 3.90 8.67
N SER A 206 10.32 3.05 8.46
CA SER A 206 11.60 3.39 7.83
C SER A 206 11.55 3.00 6.36
N VAL A 207 11.61 3.98 5.47
CA VAL A 207 11.50 3.73 4.02
C VAL A 207 12.77 3.07 3.48
N ASN A 208 13.95 3.49 3.92
CA ASN A 208 15.22 2.76 3.76
C ASN A 208 15.48 2.20 2.33
N ASN A 209 15.56 3.09 1.35
CA ASN A 209 15.66 2.88 -0.10
C ASN A 209 14.44 2.18 -0.74
N GLY A 210 13.36 2.00 0.00
CA GLY A 210 12.11 1.39 -0.43
C GLY A 210 11.07 2.41 -0.90
N ASN A 211 9.85 1.91 -1.12
CA ASN A 211 8.72 2.70 -1.60
C ASN A 211 7.49 2.45 -0.72
N LEU A 212 6.81 3.50 -0.26
CA LEU A 212 5.49 3.40 0.35
C LEU A 212 4.45 4.02 -0.58
N ILE A 213 3.48 3.24 -1.04
CA ILE A 213 2.43 3.70 -1.95
C ILE A 213 1.08 3.59 -1.25
N VAL A 214 0.38 4.71 -1.07
CA VAL A 214 -0.93 4.80 -0.42
C VAL A 214 -1.94 5.31 -1.43
N TYR A 215 -2.88 4.46 -1.84
CA TYR A 215 -3.92 4.83 -2.81
C TYR A 215 -5.05 5.67 -2.21
N GLY A 216 -5.27 5.60 -0.90
CA GLY A 216 -6.10 6.53 -0.14
C GLY A 216 -5.28 7.66 0.49
N SER A 217 -5.75 8.12 1.64
CA SER A 217 -5.05 9.12 2.46
C SER A 217 -4.08 8.46 3.44
N TYR A 218 -3.01 9.17 3.80
CA TYR A 218 -2.04 8.74 4.78
C TYR A 218 -2.18 9.56 6.06
N TYR A 219 -2.70 8.93 7.10
CA TYR A 219 -2.91 9.47 8.44
C TYR A 219 -1.80 9.01 9.39
N ILE A 220 -0.98 9.96 9.83
CA ILE A 220 -0.20 9.83 11.07
C ILE A 220 -1.03 10.52 12.15
N GLU A 221 -2.16 9.92 12.48
CA GLU A 221 -3.24 10.45 13.30
C GLU A 221 -4.11 9.29 13.83
N SER A 222 -4.79 9.47 14.97
CA SER A 222 -5.74 8.48 15.48
C SER A 222 -7.04 8.47 14.65
N PHE A 223 -7.83 7.40 14.75
CA PHE A 223 -9.12 7.31 14.05
C PHE A 223 -10.12 8.40 14.46
N GLU A 224 -9.97 8.94 15.66
CA GLU A 224 -10.76 10.03 16.23
C GLU A 224 -10.21 11.42 15.89
N GLY A 225 -9.10 11.51 15.13
CA GLY A 225 -8.44 12.76 14.77
C GLY A 225 -7.42 13.26 15.81
N GLY A 226 -6.97 12.39 16.73
CA GLY A 226 -6.06 12.73 17.82
C GLY A 226 -4.58 12.51 17.50
N GLN A 227 -3.71 12.98 18.40
CA GLN A 227 -2.26 12.83 18.27
C GLN A 227 -1.80 11.38 18.44
N VAL A 228 -0.68 11.03 17.80
CA VAL A 228 -0.08 9.68 17.82
C VAL A 228 1.43 9.71 18.01
N ASP A 229 2.04 8.61 18.49
CA ASP A 229 3.52 8.44 18.52
C ASP A 229 4.02 7.61 17.33
N ALA A 230 3.66 8.06 16.13
CA ALA A 230 4.06 7.44 14.88
C ALA A 230 5.09 8.30 14.13
N LYS A 231 6.06 7.66 13.47
CA LYS A 231 7.24 8.28 12.85
C LYS A 231 7.46 7.79 11.43
N LEU A 232 7.31 8.67 10.44
CA LEU A 232 7.76 8.39 9.08
C LEU A 232 9.22 8.81 8.93
N ALA A 233 10.10 7.87 8.59
CA ALA A 233 11.52 8.13 8.39
C ALA A 233 11.94 7.97 6.94
N MET A 234 12.44 9.08 6.38
CA MET A 234 12.97 9.23 5.03
C MET A 234 14.37 9.86 5.11
N LEU A 235 15.39 9.00 5.02
CA LEU A 235 16.79 9.32 5.28
C LEU A 235 17.70 9.12 4.06
N ASN A 236 17.25 8.43 3.01
CA ASN A 236 18.02 8.19 1.80
C ASN A 236 17.39 8.87 0.59
N GLU A 237 18.20 9.26 -0.39
CA GLU A 237 17.73 9.90 -1.63
C GLU A 237 16.74 9.04 -2.44
N LYS A 238 16.83 7.71 -2.28
CA LYS A 238 15.93 6.75 -2.94
C LYS A 238 14.64 6.50 -2.16
N ASP A 239 14.49 7.05 -0.96
CA ASP A 239 13.26 6.89 -0.18
C ASP A 239 12.13 7.60 -0.91
N TYR A 240 11.06 6.86 -1.21
CA TYR A 240 9.91 7.41 -1.92
C TYR A 240 8.61 7.03 -1.22
N VAL A 241 7.75 8.03 -1.01
CA VAL A 241 6.41 7.86 -0.46
C VAL A 241 5.43 8.56 -1.38
N GLN A 242 4.41 7.86 -1.87
CA GLN A 242 3.36 8.43 -2.70
C GLN A 242 2.01 8.26 -2.04
N VAL A 243 1.27 9.37 -1.92
CA VAL A 243 -0.07 9.42 -1.33
C VAL A 243 -1.03 10.00 -2.35
N PHE A 244 -2.00 9.19 -2.79
CA PHE A 244 -3.00 9.59 -3.79
C PHE A 244 -4.12 10.44 -3.17
N GLY A 245 -4.40 10.27 -1.88
CA GLY A 245 -5.28 11.13 -1.09
C GLY A 245 -4.51 12.19 -0.30
N ASP A 246 -5.06 12.54 0.86
CA ASP A 246 -4.50 13.57 1.74
C ASP A 246 -3.36 12.99 2.59
N PHE A 247 -2.40 13.85 2.96
CA PHE A 247 -1.39 13.53 3.95
C PHE A 247 -1.64 14.33 5.24
N VAL A 248 -1.76 13.63 6.36
CA VAL A 248 -1.96 14.22 7.68
C VAL A 248 -0.82 13.82 8.61
N MET A 249 -0.08 14.81 9.12
CA MET A 249 0.90 14.67 10.18
C MET A 249 0.34 15.21 11.49
N HIS A 250 -0.01 14.33 12.41
CA HIS A 250 -0.45 14.65 13.77
C HIS A 250 0.36 13.89 14.83
N SER A 251 1.67 13.77 14.59
CA SER A 251 2.58 13.07 15.50
C SER A 251 3.00 13.96 16.68
N ILE A 252 3.16 13.36 17.87
CA ILE A 252 3.77 14.03 19.03
C ILE A 252 5.30 14.06 18.99
N SER A 253 5.89 13.36 18.03
CA SER A 253 7.33 13.14 17.96
C SER A 253 8.04 14.21 17.13
N ASP A 254 9.23 14.58 17.60
CA ASP A 254 10.14 15.46 16.88
C ASP A 254 10.77 14.70 15.70
N ASN A 255 10.44 15.14 14.49
CA ASN A 255 10.84 14.45 13.26
C ASN A 255 11.97 15.17 12.50
N GLY A 256 12.58 16.21 13.10
CA GLY A 256 13.63 17.01 12.46
C GLY A 256 14.86 16.23 12.03
N SER A 257 15.11 15.09 12.66
CA SER A 257 16.22 14.18 12.37
C SER A 257 15.89 13.05 11.41
N ILE A 258 14.62 12.82 11.06
CA ILE A 258 14.18 11.63 10.32
C ILE A 258 13.58 11.93 8.93
N LEU A 259 13.36 13.20 8.59
CA LEU A 259 12.96 13.66 7.25
C LEU A 259 14.13 14.45 6.62
N ARG A 260 15.16 13.74 6.16
CA ARG A 260 16.44 14.35 5.70
C ARG A 260 16.72 14.19 4.21
N ALA A 261 16.12 13.22 3.54
CA ALA A 261 16.27 12.96 2.11
C ALA A 261 15.03 12.24 1.55
N GLY A 262 15.00 11.99 0.24
CA GLY A 262 13.90 11.29 -0.41
C GLY A 262 12.73 12.20 -0.76
N THR A 263 11.69 11.63 -1.38
CA THR A 263 10.53 12.38 -1.89
C THR A 263 9.22 11.85 -1.34
N LEU A 264 8.45 12.71 -0.67
CA LEU A 264 7.05 12.51 -0.32
C LEU A 264 6.17 13.20 -1.37
N GLU A 265 5.55 12.44 -2.26
CA GLU A 265 4.60 12.93 -3.25
C GLU A 265 3.16 12.84 -2.71
N VAL A 266 2.43 13.95 -2.76
CA VAL A 266 1.04 14.04 -2.28
C VAL A 266 0.14 14.59 -3.39
N LYS A 267 -0.95 13.88 -3.69
CA LYS A 267 -1.95 14.27 -4.68
C LYS A 267 -3.20 14.91 -4.07
N GLY A 268 -3.50 14.67 -2.80
CA GLY A 268 -4.54 15.38 -2.05
C GLY A 268 -3.98 16.59 -1.30
N ASP A 269 -4.65 16.95 -0.22
CA ASP A 269 -4.26 18.05 0.65
C ASP A 269 -3.12 17.65 1.62
N PHE A 270 -2.41 18.64 2.14
CA PHE A 270 -1.34 18.45 3.12
C PHE A 270 -1.68 19.17 4.43
N TYR A 271 -1.74 18.41 5.53
CA TYR A 271 -2.05 18.91 6.85
C TYR A 271 -0.97 18.53 7.85
N GLN A 272 -0.26 19.53 8.39
CA GLN A 272 0.47 19.39 9.63
C GLN A 272 -0.39 19.93 10.78
N ARG A 273 -0.60 19.08 11.80
CA ARG A 273 -1.45 19.32 12.97
C ARG A 273 -0.67 19.17 14.27
N ASN A 274 -1.18 19.78 15.33
CA ASN A 274 -0.66 19.65 16.69
C ASN A 274 -1.67 20.16 17.75
N GLU A 275 -1.60 19.63 18.97
CA GLU A 275 -2.17 20.21 20.17
C GLU A 275 -1.11 21.03 20.93
N ARG A 276 -1.41 22.29 21.24
CA ARG A 276 -0.47 23.33 21.71
C ARG A 276 0.35 23.02 22.97
N ASN A 277 0.09 21.92 23.67
CA ASN A 277 0.68 21.64 24.99
C ASN A 277 1.99 20.82 24.94
N ASN A 278 2.42 20.33 23.76
CA ASN A 278 3.65 19.54 23.63
C ASN A 278 4.71 20.27 22.78
N SER A 279 5.79 20.70 23.41
CA SER A 279 6.91 21.41 22.79
C SER A 279 7.66 20.59 21.73
N ASN A 280 7.56 19.27 21.75
CA ASN A 280 8.23 18.42 20.75
C ASN A 280 7.37 18.26 19.48
N ALA A 281 6.05 18.32 19.63
CA ALA A 281 5.10 18.12 18.53
C ALA A 281 5.09 19.30 17.54
N VAL A 282 5.57 20.48 17.95
CA VAL A 282 5.71 21.66 17.06
C VAL A 282 6.71 21.44 15.92
N ARG A 283 7.59 20.43 16.05
CA ARG A 283 8.60 20.02 15.05
C ARG A 283 8.29 18.66 14.42
N ASN A 284 7.01 18.26 14.41
CA ASN A 284 6.60 16.95 13.88
C ASN A 284 6.68 16.86 12.34
N PHE A 285 6.85 18.00 11.65
CA PHE A 285 7.21 18.04 10.24
C PHE A 285 8.32 19.09 9.99
N GLU A 286 9.49 18.87 10.57
CA GLU A 286 10.68 19.68 10.31
C GLU A 286 11.57 18.99 9.25
N ALA A 287 11.25 19.17 7.97
CA ALA A 287 12.08 18.61 6.91
C ALA A 287 13.42 19.37 6.79
N ASN A 288 14.50 18.64 6.46
CA ASN A 288 15.85 19.17 6.29
C ASN A 288 16.61 18.46 5.16
N GLY A 289 17.84 18.92 4.87
CA GLY A 289 18.75 18.25 3.94
C GLY A 289 18.27 18.35 2.49
N THR A 290 18.01 17.20 1.87
CA THR A 290 17.50 17.06 0.49
C THR A 290 16.05 16.55 0.46
N HIS A 291 15.40 16.42 1.62
CA HIS A 291 14.03 15.95 1.68
C HIS A 291 13.10 16.86 0.88
N ARG A 292 12.31 16.24 0.01
CA ARG A 292 11.39 16.89 -0.91
C ARG A 292 9.95 16.50 -0.62
N VAL A 293 9.06 17.47 -0.62
CA VAL A 293 7.62 17.23 -0.75
C VAL A 293 7.18 17.69 -2.13
N ARG A 294 6.56 16.80 -2.91
CA ARG A 294 6.05 17.09 -4.25
C ARG A 294 4.52 17.12 -4.22
N LEU A 295 3.92 18.28 -4.50
CA LEU A 295 2.46 18.42 -4.59
C LEU A 295 2.01 18.31 -6.05
N SER A 296 1.36 17.18 -6.38
CA SER A 296 1.09 16.74 -7.76
C SER A 296 -0.37 16.35 -8.05
N GLY A 297 -1.30 16.88 -7.25
CA GLY A 297 -2.73 16.65 -7.42
C GLY A 297 -3.34 17.50 -8.52
N ASP A 298 -4.29 16.94 -9.26
CA ASP A 298 -4.95 17.65 -10.36
C ASP A 298 -5.89 18.77 -9.87
N LYS A 299 -6.38 18.67 -8.62
CA LYS A 299 -7.25 19.68 -7.98
C LYS A 299 -6.43 20.73 -7.26
N VAL A 300 -7.03 21.87 -6.92
CA VAL A 300 -6.42 22.82 -5.97
C VAL A 300 -6.11 22.09 -4.66
N GLN A 301 -4.84 22.09 -4.24
CA GLN A 301 -4.41 21.41 -3.01
C GLN A 301 -4.26 22.42 -1.87
N THR A 302 -4.88 22.13 -0.74
CA THR A 302 -4.77 22.91 0.49
C THR A 302 -3.53 22.48 1.26
N VAL A 303 -2.77 23.45 1.77
CA VAL A 303 -1.61 23.22 2.63
C VAL A 303 -1.82 23.97 3.95
N VAL A 304 -1.66 23.26 5.06
CA VAL A 304 -1.79 23.81 6.41
C VAL A 304 -0.61 23.37 7.27
N PHE A 305 0.10 24.33 7.86
CA PHE A 305 1.01 24.10 9.00
C PHE A 305 0.53 24.87 10.23
N ILE A 306 0.14 24.17 11.29
CA ILE A 306 -0.28 24.84 12.54
C ILE A 306 0.93 25.47 13.26
N ASP A 307 2.12 24.85 13.19
CA ASP A 307 3.30 25.27 13.96
C ASP A 307 4.47 25.81 13.11
N TYR A 308 4.16 26.52 12.02
CA TYR A 308 5.18 27.29 11.30
C TYR A 308 5.81 28.36 12.23
N PRO A 309 7.14 28.63 12.18
CA PRO A 309 8.15 28.07 11.27
C PRO A 309 8.87 26.81 11.76
N ASN A 310 8.46 26.23 12.90
CA ASN A 310 9.12 25.06 13.48
C ASN A 310 8.88 23.79 12.65
N SER A 311 7.70 23.69 12.03
CA SER A 311 7.41 22.70 11.00
C SER A 311 7.25 23.41 9.65
N MET A 312 7.97 22.91 8.65
CA MET A 312 7.97 23.44 7.29
C MET A 312 8.55 22.42 6.31
N PHE A 313 8.27 22.59 5.03
CA PHE A 313 8.98 21.90 3.95
C PHE A 313 10.44 22.37 3.88
N ASN A 314 11.31 21.46 3.48
CA ASN A 314 12.68 21.80 3.10
C ASN A 314 12.70 22.22 1.62
N ILE A 315 12.53 21.25 0.72
CA ILE A 315 12.25 21.49 -0.69
C ILE A 315 10.76 21.20 -0.92
N LEU A 316 10.04 22.21 -1.41
CA LEU A 316 8.69 22.05 -1.92
C LEU A 316 8.75 22.05 -3.45
N GLU A 317 8.35 20.95 -4.07
CA GLU A 317 8.16 20.84 -5.52
C GLU A 317 6.68 20.97 -5.85
N ILE A 318 6.34 21.87 -6.78
CA ILE A 318 4.97 22.05 -7.26
C ILE A 318 4.88 21.86 -8.77
N THR A 319 3.73 21.35 -9.20
CA THR A 319 3.42 20.94 -10.58
C THR A 319 2.41 21.84 -11.28
N LYS A 320 1.79 22.76 -10.52
CA LYS A 320 0.84 23.76 -11.01
C LYS A 320 1.33 25.16 -10.65
N SER A 321 0.68 26.19 -11.17
CA SER A 321 0.91 27.57 -10.74
C SER A 321 0.72 27.72 -9.23
N LEU A 322 1.66 28.40 -8.57
CA LEU A 322 1.59 28.70 -7.13
C LEU A 322 0.34 29.52 -6.76
N GLU A 323 -0.11 30.38 -7.66
CA GLU A 323 -1.22 31.32 -7.41
C GLU A 323 -2.61 30.66 -7.51
N THR A 324 -2.76 29.67 -8.37
CA THR A 324 -4.07 29.08 -8.70
C THR A 324 -4.18 27.60 -8.35
N GLY A 325 -3.07 26.87 -8.31
CA GLY A 325 -3.04 25.43 -8.08
C GLY A 325 -3.03 25.02 -6.61
N TYR A 326 -2.79 25.97 -5.69
CA TYR A 326 -2.57 25.71 -4.28
C TYR A 326 -3.21 26.76 -3.37
N LEU A 327 -3.64 26.33 -2.19
CA LEU A 327 -4.21 27.18 -1.16
C LEU A 327 -3.42 27.00 0.15
N PHE A 328 -2.46 27.89 0.39
CA PHE A 328 -1.70 27.92 1.64
C PHE A 328 -2.51 28.68 2.71
N ARG A 329 -2.81 28.01 3.83
CA ARG A 329 -3.54 28.59 4.97
C ARG A 329 -2.62 29.22 6.02
N ASN A 330 -1.40 29.57 5.61
CA ASN A 330 -0.35 30.11 6.45
C ASN A 330 -0.11 31.58 6.09
N GLU A 331 0.17 32.42 7.08
CA GLU A 331 0.45 33.85 6.87
C GLU A 331 1.80 34.10 6.19
N ALA A 332 2.71 33.12 6.22
CA ALA A 332 4.03 33.17 5.62
C ALA A 332 4.36 31.86 4.90
N GLN A 333 5.41 31.88 4.08
CA GLN A 333 5.86 30.72 3.32
C GLN A 333 6.24 29.55 4.25
N VAL A 334 5.90 28.33 3.87
CA VAL A 334 6.13 27.11 4.67
C VAL A 334 7.16 26.18 4.01
N TRP A 335 8.11 26.74 3.26
CA TRP A 335 9.19 26.02 2.59
C TRP A 335 10.50 26.80 2.67
N LYS A 336 11.64 26.11 2.57
CA LYS A 336 12.97 26.74 2.50
C LYS A 336 13.38 27.00 1.04
N VAL A 337 13.11 26.02 0.17
CA VAL A 337 13.34 26.08 -1.27
C VAL A 337 12.05 25.72 -1.98
N LEU A 338 11.67 26.53 -2.97
CA LEU A 338 10.58 26.22 -3.88
C LEU A 338 11.18 25.78 -5.22
N GLU A 339 10.84 24.57 -5.64
CA GLU A 339 11.09 24.04 -6.98
C GLU A 339 9.76 24.04 -7.72
N THR A 340 9.72 24.69 -8.88
CA THR A 340 8.59 24.58 -9.79
C THR A 340 8.99 23.61 -10.89
N GLU A 341 8.09 22.71 -11.28
CA GLU A 341 8.16 22.17 -12.63
C GLU A 341 7.85 23.35 -13.57
N GLU A 342 8.86 24.17 -13.87
CA GLU A 342 8.84 24.93 -15.10
C GLU A 342 8.85 23.88 -16.20
N LYS A 343 7.65 23.48 -16.61
CA LYS A 343 7.47 22.82 -17.89
C LYS A 343 7.88 23.88 -18.90
N SER A 344 9.18 23.89 -19.25
CA SER A 344 9.73 24.81 -20.23
C SER A 344 8.83 24.71 -21.44
N ILE A 345 8.12 25.78 -21.76
CA ILE A 345 7.22 25.79 -22.89
C ILE A 345 8.10 25.54 -24.12
N LEU A 346 7.94 24.39 -24.74
CA LEU A 346 8.57 24.10 -26.01
C LEU A 346 7.77 24.87 -27.07
N TYR A 347 8.17 26.11 -27.33
CA TYR A 347 7.55 26.92 -28.38
C TYR A 347 7.54 26.14 -29.68
N GLY A 348 6.37 26.07 -30.32
CA GLY A 348 6.12 25.27 -31.51
C GLY A 348 5.55 23.86 -31.27
N ASP A 349 5.51 23.35 -30.03
CA ASP A 349 4.85 22.09 -29.68
C ASP A 349 3.41 22.35 -29.23
N LEU A 350 2.45 22.16 -30.14
CA LEU A 350 1.05 22.56 -29.96
C LEU A 350 0.17 21.42 -29.45
N ASN A 351 0.68 20.18 -29.47
CA ASN A 351 0.00 19.01 -28.94
C ASN A 351 0.67 18.43 -27.68
N ASN A 352 1.78 19.02 -27.24
CA ASN A 352 2.59 18.60 -26.08
C ASN A 352 3.11 17.15 -26.23
N ASP A 353 3.51 16.75 -27.44
CA ASP A 353 4.14 15.44 -27.70
C ASP A 353 5.67 15.46 -27.57
N GLY A 354 6.26 16.63 -27.34
CA GLY A 354 7.70 16.85 -27.15
C GLY A 354 8.48 17.03 -28.46
N VAL A 355 7.82 17.08 -29.63
CA VAL A 355 8.48 17.15 -30.93
C VAL A 355 7.80 18.17 -31.86
N ILE A 356 8.50 19.28 -32.15
CA ILE A 356 8.01 20.30 -33.10
C ILE A 356 8.07 19.73 -34.53
N ASN A 357 6.91 19.47 -35.14
CA ASN A 357 6.85 18.87 -36.48
C ASN A 357 5.63 19.32 -37.31
N SER A 358 5.39 18.62 -38.43
CA SER A 358 4.31 18.95 -39.37
C SER A 358 2.90 18.88 -38.76
N VAL A 359 2.72 18.11 -37.68
CA VAL A 359 1.46 18.03 -36.94
C VAL A 359 1.14 19.38 -36.29
N ASP A 360 2.10 20.00 -35.62
CA ASP A 360 1.97 21.33 -35.01
C ASP A 360 1.70 22.40 -36.05
N ALA A 361 2.44 22.37 -37.17
CA ALA A 361 2.21 23.30 -38.27
C ALA A 361 0.79 23.18 -38.85
N SER A 362 0.22 21.98 -38.87
CA SER A 362 -1.16 21.76 -39.31
C SER A 362 -2.17 22.33 -38.30
N MET A 363 -1.92 22.16 -37.00
CA MET A 363 -2.77 22.71 -35.94
C MET A 363 -2.73 24.23 -35.94
N LEU A 364 -1.54 24.83 -36.03
CA LEU A 364 -1.34 26.27 -36.10
C LEU A 364 -2.12 26.88 -37.27
N LYS A 365 -2.06 26.25 -38.45
CA LYS A 365 -2.84 26.69 -39.62
C LYS A 365 -4.34 26.56 -39.40
N ARG A 366 -4.81 25.44 -38.82
CA ARG A 366 -6.23 25.24 -38.48
C ARG A 366 -6.74 26.30 -37.51
N TYR A 367 -5.93 26.66 -36.52
CA TYR A 367 -6.25 27.71 -35.56
C TYR A 367 -6.36 29.07 -36.25
N ILE A 368 -5.35 29.46 -37.05
CA ILE A 368 -5.33 30.76 -37.76
C ILE A 368 -6.54 30.93 -38.70
N ILE A 369 -7.03 29.84 -39.31
CA ILE A 369 -8.19 29.87 -40.21
C ILE A 369 -9.53 29.59 -39.50
N GLY A 370 -9.54 29.45 -38.17
CA GLY A 370 -10.75 29.28 -37.36
C GLY A 370 -11.43 27.92 -37.48
N ILE A 371 -10.68 26.85 -37.81
CA ILE A 371 -11.19 25.47 -37.74
C ILE A 371 -11.18 24.94 -36.30
N ILE A 372 -10.22 25.39 -35.49
CA ILE A 372 -10.12 25.08 -34.06
C ILE A 372 -9.97 26.38 -33.28
N ASP A 373 -10.54 26.42 -32.08
CA ASP A 373 -10.48 27.58 -31.18
C ASP A 373 -9.52 27.34 -29.99
N GLU A 374 -9.03 26.11 -29.84
CA GLU A 374 -8.10 25.69 -28.80
C GLU A 374 -7.12 24.62 -29.33
N PHE A 375 -5.95 24.53 -28.69
CA PHE A 375 -4.96 23.50 -28.97
C PHE A 375 -5.07 22.36 -27.95
N PRO A 376 -4.65 21.12 -28.28
CA PRO A 376 -4.61 20.03 -27.31
C PRO A 376 -3.67 20.27 -26.13
N SER A 377 -2.61 21.06 -26.32
CA SER A 377 -1.70 21.48 -25.25
C SER A 377 -2.34 22.56 -24.37
N GLU A 378 -2.28 22.42 -23.05
CA GLU A 378 -2.76 23.41 -22.07
C GLU A 378 -2.10 24.79 -22.29
N ASN A 379 -0.81 24.80 -22.67
CA ASN A 379 -0.06 26.02 -23.00
C ASN A 379 -0.01 26.30 -24.50
N GLY A 380 -0.86 25.65 -25.32
CA GLY A 380 -0.75 25.69 -26.78
C GLY A 380 -0.89 27.09 -27.38
N LEU A 381 -1.69 27.98 -26.79
CA LEU A 381 -1.78 29.38 -27.24
C LEU A 381 -0.46 30.14 -27.02
N VAL A 382 0.21 29.90 -25.89
CA VAL A 382 1.51 30.51 -25.59
C VAL A 382 2.58 29.90 -26.51
N ALA A 383 2.58 28.58 -26.67
CA ALA A 383 3.52 27.87 -27.55
C ALA A 383 3.36 28.22 -29.04
N ALA A 384 2.20 28.76 -29.46
CA ALA A 384 1.90 29.16 -30.83
C ALA A 384 2.37 30.58 -31.19
N ASP A 385 2.66 31.45 -30.22
CA ASP A 385 3.20 32.80 -30.42
C ASP A 385 4.73 32.72 -30.54
N LEU A 386 5.21 32.46 -31.76
CA LEU A 386 6.60 32.11 -32.03
C LEU A 386 7.51 33.34 -32.17
N ASN A 387 6.93 34.53 -32.32
CA ASN A 387 7.68 35.79 -32.29
C ASN A 387 7.49 36.59 -30.99
N GLY A 388 6.58 36.16 -30.10
CA GLY A 388 6.33 36.80 -28.81
C GLY A 388 5.60 38.14 -28.93
N ASP A 389 4.85 38.37 -30.02
CA ASP A 389 4.15 39.65 -30.24
C ASP A 389 2.73 39.68 -29.65
N GLY A 390 2.30 38.58 -29.02
CA GLY A 390 1.00 38.38 -28.41
C GLY A 390 -0.11 38.03 -29.41
N LYS A 391 0.20 37.78 -30.69
CA LYS A 391 -0.80 37.48 -31.74
C LYS A 391 -0.42 36.25 -32.56
N ILE A 392 -1.22 35.20 -32.45
CA ILE A 392 -1.07 34.00 -33.27
C ILE A 392 -1.59 34.25 -34.69
N ASN A 393 -0.70 34.36 -35.68
CA ASN A 393 -1.07 34.67 -37.05
C ASN A 393 -0.13 34.04 -38.10
N SER A 394 -0.24 34.50 -39.36
CA SER A 394 0.59 34.00 -40.47
C SER A 394 2.10 34.13 -40.26
N VAL A 395 2.55 35.06 -39.40
CA VAL A 395 3.96 35.23 -39.04
C VAL A 395 4.46 34.00 -38.28
N ASP A 396 3.72 33.52 -37.28
CA ASP A 396 4.05 32.30 -36.53
C ASP A 396 4.03 31.08 -37.45
N SER A 397 3.03 30.98 -38.32
CA SER A 397 2.98 29.87 -39.29
C SER A 397 4.22 29.83 -40.22
N SER A 398 4.74 31.01 -40.60
CA SER A 398 5.99 31.11 -41.36
C SER A 398 7.20 30.70 -40.52
N LEU A 399 7.27 31.09 -39.25
CA LEU A 399 8.35 30.71 -38.34
C LEU A 399 8.37 29.19 -38.11
N MET A 400 7.22 28.60 -37.79
CA MET A 400 7.03 27.16 -37.65
C MET A 400 7.55 26.40 -38.89
N THR A 401 7.17 26.87 -40.08
CA THR A 401 7.60 26.25 -41.35
C THR A 401 9.12 26.36 -41.54
N ARG A 402 9.72 27.52 -41.22
CA ARG A 402 11.18 27.71 -41.31
C ARG A 402 11.94 26.81 -40.35
N TYR A 403 11.43 26.63 -39.13
CA TYR A 403 12.02 25.75 -38.13
C TYR A 403 11.98 24.28 -38.58
N ILE A 404 10.81 23.78 -39.03
CA ILE A 404 10.67 22.40 -39.52
C ILE A 404 11.57 22.12 -40.74
N LEU A 405 11.82 23.13 -41.58
CA LEU A 405 12.72 23.02 -42.73
C LEU A 405 14.21 23.19 -42.37
N GLY A 406 14.55 23.47 -41.11
CA GLY A 406 15.92 23.71 -40.66
C GLY A 406 16.53 25.03 -41.16
N ILE A 407 15.70 26.00 -41.54
CA ILE A 407 16.14 27.34 -41.97
C ILE A 407 16.51 28.21 -40.75
N ILE A 408 15.84 27.97 -39.62
CA ILE A 408 16.15 28.56 -38.31
C ILE A 408 16.34 27.41 -37.30
N GLU A 409 17.27 27.58 -36.38
CA GLU A 409 17.55 26.59 -35.32
C GLU A 409 16.74 26.86 -34.03
N GLU A 410 16.22 28.08 -33.87
CA GLU A 410 15.43 28.51 -32.71
C GLU A 410 14.38 29.55 -33.12
N PHE A 411 13.31 29.67 -32.31
CA PHE A 411 12.29 30.69 -32.51
C PHE A 411 12.70 32.05 -31.90
N PRO A 412 12.25 33.19 -32.47
CA PRO A 412 12.57 34.52 -31.94
C PRO A 412 12.01 34.86 -30.55
N VAL A 413 10.94 34.19 -30.13
CA VAL A 413 10.33 34.38 -28.80
C VAL A 413 11.32 34.01 -27.69
N LYS A 414 11.33 34.80 -26.61
CA LYS A 414 12.30 34.70 -25.50
C LYS A 414 11.65 34.38 -24.18
#